data_AF-A2GAV2-F1
#
_entry.id   AF-A2GAV2-F1
#
_cell.length_a   1.000
_cell.length_b   1.000
_cell.length_c   1.000
_cell.angle_alpha   90.00
_cell.angle_beta   90.00
_cell.angle_gamma   90.00
#
_symmetry.space_group_name_H-M   'P 1'
#
loop_
_entity.id
_entity.type
_entity.pdbx_description
1 polymer ?
#
loop_
_entity_poly.entity_id
_entity_poly.type
_entity_poly.pdbx_seq_one_letter_code
_entity_poly.pdbx_strand_id
1 'polypeptide(L)' 'MSECLKYEKPNKECMEYAIISHSIDFVTFLVNEYGYKIDVIYCVLYNNLESFLAYFDQTNNIHRCFA' A
#
# COMPACT_ATOMS: atom_id res chain seq x y z
N MET A 1 3.43 14.74 -2.08
CA MET A 1 2.18 14.55 -1.32
C MET A 1 2.50 14.67 0.17
N SER A 2 2.82 15.87 0.64
CA SER A 2 3.28 16.10 2.03
C SER A 2 2.63 17.33 2.65
N GLU A 3 2.28 18.35 1.85
CA GLU A 3 1.61 19.56 2.35
C GLU A 3 0.25 19.26 3.00
N CYS A 4 -0.59 18.41 2.40
CA CYS A 4 -1.86 17.99 3.01
C CYS A 4 -1.67 17.24 4.34
N LEU A 5 -0.59 16.46 4.44
CA LEU A 5 -0.29 15.63 5.62
C LEU A 5 0.13 16.45 6.84
N LYS A 6 0.40 17.76 6.67
CA LYS A 6 0.65 18.68 7.80
C LYS A 6 -0.62 18.96 8.61
N TYR A 7 -1.79 18.79 8.00
CA TYR A 7 -3.09 19.11 8.60
C TYR A 7 -3.98 17.88 8.74
N GLU A 8 -3.87 16.93 7.81
CA GLU A 8 -4.73 15.74 7.76
C GLU A 8 -3.93 14.45 8.01
N LYS A 9 -4.47 13.58 8.85
CA LYS A 9 -3.91 12.24 9.05
C LYS A 9 -4.46 11.29 7.99
N PRO A 10 -3.61 10.49 7.31
CA PRO A 10 -4.07 9.44 6.42
C PRO A 10 -5.02 8.47 7.13
N ASN A 11 -6.08 8.09 6.44
CA ASN A 11 -7.01 7.04 6.86
C ASN A 11 -6.77 5.76 6.02
N LYS A 12 -7.63 4.76 6.20
CA LYS A 12 -7.52 3.50 5.44
C LYS A 12 -7.77 3.67 3.94
N GLU A 13 -8.65 4.58 3.54
CA GLU A 13 -8.95 4.86 2.13
C GLU A 13 -7.72 5.41 1.40
N CYS A 14 -6.83 6.13 2.10
CA CYS A 14 -5.55 6.58 1.53
C CYS A 14 -4.70 5.41 1.01
N MET A 15 -4.74 4.23 1.65
CA MET A 15 -4.02 3.05 1.15
C MET A 15 -4.64 2.54 -0.15
N GLU A 16 -5.96 2.48 -0.25
CA GLU A 16 -6.66 2.07 -1.46
C GLU A 16 -6.33 3.02 -2.62
N TYR A 17 -6.40 4.34 -2.39
CA TYR A 17 -6.02 5.34 -3.39
C TYR A 17 -4.54 5.29 -3.76
N ALA A 18 -3.65 5.00 -2.80
CA ALA A 18 -2.22 4.84 -3.08
C ALA A 18 -1.96 3.65 -4.02
N ILE A 19 -2.66 2.53 -3.80
CA ILE A 19 -2.60 1.35 -4.66
C ILE A 19 -3.22 1.66 -6.04
N ILE A 20 -4.39 2.30 -6.10
CA ILE A 20 -5.07 2.66 -7.36
C ILE A 20 -4.21 3.58 -8.22
N SER A 21 -3.51 4.53 -7.59
CA SER A 21 -2.67 5.51 -8.28
C SER A 21 -1.27 4.99 -8.64
N HIS A 22 -0.94 3.74 -8.31
CA HIS A 22 0.40 3.18 -8.49
C HIS A 22 1.51 4.02 -7.84
N SER A 23 1.22 4.62 -6.68
CA SER A 23 2.18 5.43 -5.93
C SER A 23 2.88 4.59 -4.86
N ILE A 24 3.90 3.84 -5.26
CA ILE A 24 4.65 2.96 -4.35
C ILE A 24 5.32 3.70 -3.19
N ASP A 25 5.81 4.93 -3.43
CA ASP A 25 6.37 5.78 -2.39
C ASP A 25 5.33 6.10 -1.32
N PHE A 26 4.08 6.31 -1.72
CA PHE A 26 3.01 6.62 -0.78
C PHE A 26 2.49 5.35 -0.06
N VAL A 27 2.42 4.22 -0.76
CA VAL A 27 2.12 2.91 -0.13
C VAL A 27 3.15 2.56 0.94
N THR A 28 4.44 2.68 0.63
CA THR A 28 5.52 2.37 1.58
C THR A 28 5.55 3.35 2.75
N PHE A 29 5.30 4.65 2.50
CA PHE A 29 5.12 5.65 3.55
C PHE A 29 3.98 5.29 4.51
N LEU A 30 2.80 4.91 3.99
CA LEU A 30 1.66 4.52 4.82
C LEU A 30 1.93 3.27 5.66
N VAL A 31 2.70 2.32 5.14
CA VAL A 31 3.11 1.16 5.93
C VAL A 31 4.09 1.56 7.02
N ASN A 32 5.18 2.24 6.66
CA ASN A 32 6.29 2.47 7.58
C ASN A 32 5.94 3.46 8.68
N GLU A 33 5.25 4.55 8.33
CA GLU A 33 4.96 5.64 9.26
C GLU A 33 3.65 5.44 10.03
N TYR A 34 2.65 4.79 9.42
CA TYR A 34 1.32 4.63 10.02
C TYR A 34 0.95 3.17 10.35
N GLY A 35 1.76 2.19 9.95
CA GLY A 35 1.51 0.78 10.21
C GLY A 35 0.31 0.21 9.44
N TYR A 36 -0.15 0.89 8.40
CA TYR A 36 -1.24 0.38 7.57
C TYR A 36 -0.79 -0.84 6.77
N LYS A 37 -1.69 -1.81 6.59
CA LYS A 37 -1.41 -3.02 5.81
C LYS A 37 -1.83 -2.80 4.37
N ILE A 38 -1.03 -3.31 3.45
CA ILE A 38 -1.37 -3.36 2.03
C ILE A 38 -2.49 -4.39 1.85
N ASP A 39 -3.55 -3.99 1.16
CA ASP A 39 -4.63 -4.88 0.76
C ASP A 39 -4.36 -5.44 -0.64
N VAL A 40 -4.02 -6.73 -0.67
CA VAL A 40 -3.65 -7.47 -1.88
C VAL A 40 -4.78 -7.51 -2.91
N ILE A 41 -6.04 -7.46 -2.48
CA ILE A 41 -7.19 -7.50 -3.39
C ILE A 41 -7.14 -6.29 -4.32
N TYR A 42 -6.82 -5.10 -3.79
CA TYR A 42 -6.68 -3.91 -4.61
C TYR A 42 -5.43 -3.95 -5.49
N CYS A 43 -4.32 -4.53 -5.02
CA CYS A 43 -3.14 -4.68 -5.87
C CYS A 43 -3.45 -5.51 -7.13
N VAL A 44 -4.19 -6.61 -6.97
CA VAL A 44 -4.60 -7.47 -8.09
C VAL A 44 -5.63 -6.77 -8.97
N LEU A 45 -6.68 -6.18 -8.38
CA LEU A 45 -7.75 -5.50 -9.12
C LEU A 45 -7.22 -4.37 -10.01
N TYR A 46 -6.22 -3.63 -9.54
CA TYR A 46 -5.62 -2.50 -10.25
C TYR A 46 -4.30 -2.83 -10.93
N ASN A 47 -3.91 -4.12 -10.99
CA ASN A 47 -2.65 -4.60 -11.57
C ASN A 47 -1.41 -3.85 -11.06
N ASN A 48 -1.41 -3.43 -9.79
CA ASN A 48 -0.29 -2.74 -9.15
C ASN A 48 0.72 -3.75 -8.62
N LEU A 49 1.63 -4.14 -9.52
CA LEU A 49 2.69 -5.11 -9.24
C LEU A 49 3.65 -4.63 -8.15
N GLU A 50 4.00 -3.34 -8.13
CA GLU A 50 4.95 -2.79 -7.15
C GLU A 50 4.41 -2.90 -5.71
N SER A 51 3.14 -2.56 -5.51
CA SER A 51 2.50 -2.67 -4.19
C SER A 51 2.30 -4.13 -3.79
N PHE A 52 2.01 -5.01 -4.75
CA PHE A 52 1.98 -6.45 -4.52
C PHE A 52 3.34 -6.99 -4.06
N LEU A 53 4.43 -6.56 -4.69
CA LEU A 53 5.79 -6.94 -4.31
C LEU A 53 6.19 -6.37 -2.95
N ALA A 54 5.79 -5.14 -2.63
CA ALA A 54 6.00 -4.55 -1.31
C ALA A 54 5.24 -5.29 -0.20
N TYR A 55 4.01 -5.74 -0.46
CA TYR A 55 3.28 -6.62 0.47
C TYR A 55 4.03 -7.92 0.73
N PHE A 56 4.56 -8.52 -0.33
CA PHE A 56 5.32 -9.76 -0.25
C PHE A 56 6.58 -9.57 0.61
N ASP A 57 7.34 -8.49 0.37
CA ASP A 57 8.56 -8.16 1.13
C ASP A 57 8.25 -7.96 2.63
N GLN A 58 7.19 -7.23 2.96
CA GLN A 58 6.81 -6.95 4.35
C GLN A 58 6.31 -8.17 5.12
N THR A 59 5.61 -9.09 4.45
CA THR A 59 5.01 -10.26 5.12
C THR A 59 5.91 -11.49 5.08
N ASN A 60 6.90 -11.51 4.17
CA ASN A 60 7.74 -12.66 3.86
C ASN A 60 6.91 -13.97 3.69
N ASN A 61 5.64 -13.85 3.29
CA ASN A 61 4.66 -14.92 3.35
C ASN A 61 4.30 -15.39 1.95
N ILE A 62 5.25 -16.14 1.35
CA ILE A 62 5.15 -16.72 0.01
C ILE A 62 3.82 -17.44 -0.21
N HIS A 63 3.30 -18.14 0.79
CA HIS A 63 2.09 -18.96 0.65
C HIS A 63 0.81 -18.18 0.34
N ARG A 64 0.72 -16.90 0.70
CA ARG A 64 -0.46 -16.08 0.39
C ARG A 64 -0.50 -15.54 -1.04
N CYS A 65 0.65 -15.56 -1.75
CA CYS A 65 0.78 -14.98 -3.08
C CYS A 65 0.60 -15.99 -4.22
N PHE A 66 0.63 -17.29 -3.93
CA PHE A 66 0.55 -18.38 -4.92
C PHE A 66 -0.64 -19.33 -4.72
N ALA A 67 -1.63 -18.93 -3.92
CA ALA A 67 -2.85 -19.72 -3.68
C ALA A 67 -3.84 -19.63 -4.85
#